data_AF-A0A7Z9G6X0-F1
#
_entry.id   AF-A0A7Z9G6X0-F1
#
_cell.length_a   1.000
_cell.length_b   1.000
_cell.length_c   1.000
_cell.angle_alpha   90.00
_cell.angle_beta   90.00
_cell.angle_gamma   90.00
#
_symmetry.space_group_name_H-M   'P 1'
#
loop_
_entity.id
_entity.type
_entity.pdbx_description
1 polymer ?
#
loop_
_entity_poly.entity_id
_entity_poly.type
_entity_poly.pdbx_seq_one_letter_code
_entity_poly.pdbx_strand_id
1 'polypeptide(L)'
;MKLSHLRFIGFGLILSCSHLMPDNWRAFEGEIPQLKALVISAVESSGFSPYDSANRKSQVTSEWKYSQTDSLHRQRQRVTVTWEFNALEGAIVIYVRHEAQNIETDIGLGLQYRATSPDNNLESQILEDLSKRILNSNPDSF
;
A
#
# COMPACT_ATOMS: atom_id res chain seq x y z
N MET A 1 -4.70 -41.71 45.01
CA MET A 1 -3.23 -41.52 44.99
C MET A 1 -2.78 -41.61 43.53
N LYS A 2 -2.18 -40.53 43.01
CA LYS A 2 -1.41 -40.34 41.76
C LYS A 2 -2.07 -40.49 40.36
N LEU A 3 -1.88 -39.39 39.62
CA LEU A 3 -2.12 -39.07 38.21
C LEU A 3 -1.66 -40.12 37.18
N SER A 4 -2.29 -40.11 36.00
CA SER A 4 -1.57 -39.80 34.75
C SER A 4 -2.49 -39.20 33.69
N HIS A 5 -2.01 -38.13 33.08
CA HIS A 5 -2.63 -37.35 32.03
C HIS A 5 -2.54 -38.07 30.68
N LEU A 6 -3.60 -38.00 29.87
CA LEU A 6 -3.42 -37.93 28.42
C LEU A 6 -4.29 -36.79 27.87
N ARG A 7 -3.62 -35.67 27.63
CA ARG A 7 -4.14 -34.52 26.89
C ARG A 7 -4.06 -34.85 25.40
N PHE A 8 -5.19 -35.09 24.75
CA PHE A 8 -5.31 -34.78 23.33
C PHE A 8 -5.84 -33.35 23.24
N ILE A 9 -4.90 -32.42 23.19
CA ILE A 9 -5.19 -31.04 22.79
C ILE A 9 -5.58 -31.14 21.31
N GLY A 10 -6.86 -30.91 21.04
CA GLY A 10 -7.37 -30.76 19.68
C GLY A 10 -6.50 -29.75 18.94
N PHE A 11 -6.00 -30.17 17.79
CA PHE A 11 -5.33 -29.31 16.84
C PHE A 11 -6.20 -28.08 16.62
N GLY A 12 -5.72 -26.94 17.14
CA GLY A 12 -6.30 -25.65 16.85
C GLY A 12 -6.30 -25.48 15.34
N LEU A 13 -7.49 -25.29 14.78
CA LEU A 13 -7.67 -24.56 13.54
C LEU A 13 -7.02 -23.19 13.73
N ILE A 14 -5.75 -23.06 13.39
CA ILE A 14 -5.19 -21.78 13.01
C ILE A 14 -5.83 -21.51 11.65
N LEU A 15 -6.98 -20.84 11.67
CA LEU A 15 -7.43 -20.03 10.56
C LEU A 15 -6.37 -18.93 10.40
N SER A 16 -5.27 -19.28 9.75
CA SER A 16 -4.36 -18.30 9.19
C SER A 16 -5.18 -17.60 8.12
N CYS A 17 -5.83 -16.50 8.50
CA CYS A 17 -6.22 -15.50 7.53
C CYS A 17 -4.91 -15.07 6.88
N SER A 18 -4.57 -15.68 5.76
CA SER A 18 -3.54 -15.20 4.86
C SER A 18 -3.97 -13.80 4.48
N HIS A 19 -3.53 -12.80 5.23
CA HIS A 19 -3.47 -11.44 4.75
C HIS A 19 -2.54 -11.55 3.54
N LEU A 20 -3.13 -11.67 2.36
CA LEU A 20 -2.41 -11.61 1.10
C LEU A 20 -1.78 -10.22 1.08
N MET A 21 -0.56 -10.12 1.60
CA MET A 21 0.22 -8.91 1.48
C MET A 21 0.45 -8.72 -0.01
N PRO A 22 0.02 -7.60 -0.60
CA PRO A 22 0.20 -7.36 -2.02
C PRO A 22 1.70 -7.37 -2.33
N ASP A 23 2.13 -7.93 -3.46
CA ASP A 23 3.56 -8.12 -3.83
C ASP A 23 4.44 -6.87 -3.60
N ASN A 24 3.83 -5.69 -3.60
CA ASN A 24 4.43 -4.40 -3.27
C ASN A 24 4.31 -4.04 -1.78
N TRP A 25 4.88 -4.87 -0.90
CA TRP A 25 5.02 -4.60 0.52
C TRP A 25 6.48 -4.66 1.00
N ARG A 26 6.82 -3.91 2.05
CA ARG A 26 8.09 -4.04 2.78
C ARG A 26 7.89 -3.80 4.28
N ALA A 27 8.67 -4.49 5.09
CA ALA A 27 8.76 -4.24 6.52
C ALA A 27 10.04 -3.47 6.87
N PHE A 28 9.94 -2.63 7.89
CA PHE A 28 11.05 -1.87 8.46
C PHE A 28 11.01 -2.04 9.97
N GLU A 29 12.16 -2.34 10.58
CA GLU A 29 12.23 -2.50 12.03
C GLU A 29 12.11 -1.16 12.74
N GLY A 30 11.42 -1.16 13.88
CA GLY A 30 11.26 -0.01 14.75
C GLY A 30 10.26 1.03 14.26
N GLU A 31 10.30 2.20 14.92
CA GLU A 31 9.52 3.36 14.52
C GLU A 31 10.25 4.11 13.40
N ILE A 32 9.49 4.60 12.41
CA ILE A 32 10.01 5.48 11.37
C ILE A 32 9.55 6.91 11.69
N PRO A 33 10.44 7.78 12.17
CA PRO A 33 10.11 9.18 12.40
C PRO A 33 9.64 9.83 11.10
N GLN A 34 8.59 10.64 11.18
CA GLN A 34 8.06 11.39 10.03
C GLN A 34 7.62 10.50 8.84
N LEU A 35 7.31 9.22 9.06
CA LEU A 35 6.91 8.28 8.01
C LEU A 35 5.86 8.86 7.06
N LYS A 36 4.83 9.51 7.59
CA LYS A 36 3.78 10.15 6.79
C LYS A 36 4.34 11.19 5.81
N ALA A 37 5.30 12.01 6.23
CA ALA A 37 5.92 13.02 5.36
C ALA A 37 6.78 12.36 4.28
N LEU A 38 7.49 11.27 4.61
CA LEU A 38 8.25 10.48 3.63
C LEU A 38 7.33 9.84 2.59
N VAL A 39 6.19 9.30 3.02
CA VAL A 39 5.15 8.75 2.14
C VAL A 39 4.61 9.82 1.20
N ILE A 40 4.23 10.99 1.73
CA ILE A 40 3.75 12.13 0.93
C ILE A 40 4.79 12.48 -0.16
N SER A 41 6.05 12.64 0.23
CA SER A 41 7.11 13.01 -0.71
C SER A 41 7.38 11.93 -1.79
N ALA A 42 7.24 10.65 -1.46
CA ALA A 42 7.37 9.55 -2.43
C ALA A 42 6.18 9.47 -3.42
N VAL A 43 4.97 9.81 -2.96
CA VAL A 43 3.80 9.92 -3.84
C VAL A 43 3.96 11.12 -4.78
N GLU A 44 4.43 12.26 -4.27
CA GLU A 44 4.71 13.47 -5.07
C GLU A 44 5.82 13.24 -6.11
N SER A 45 6.92 12.57 -5.75
CA SER A 45 8.02 12.26 -6.66
C SER A 45 7.58 11.38 -7.84
N SER A 46 6.55 10.55 -7.61
CA SER A 46 5.93 9.69 -8.62
C SER A 46 4.90 10.45 -9.50
N GLY A 47 4.80 11.77 -9.30
CA GLY A 47 3.94 12.66 -10.08
C GLY A 47 2.47 12.51 -9.75
N PHE A 48 2.13 12.13 -8.51
CA PHE A 48 0.77 12.12 -7.99
C PHE A 48 0.62 13.23 -6.94
N SER A 49 -0.54 13.88 -6.91
CA SER A 49 -0.86 14.81 -5.83
C SER A 49 -1.40 14.03 -4.63
N PRO A 50 -0.76 14.02 -3.46
CA PRO A 50 -1.26 13.32 -2.29
C PRO A 50 -2.49 14.04 -1.71
N TYR A 51 -3.47 13.25 -1.31
CA TYR A 51 -4.66 13.64 -0.58
C TYR A 51 -4.64 12.96 0.79
N ASP A 52 -4.53 13.77 1.84
CA ASP A 52 -4.60 13.28 3.21
C ASP A 52 -6.06 13.20 3.66
N SER A 53 -6.65 12.00 3.63
CA SER A 53 -7.97 11.83 4.22
C SER A 53 -7.84 11.93 5.75
N ALA A 54 -8.47 12.94 6.36
CA ALA A 54 -8.44 13.18 7.80
C ALA A 54 -8.84 11.94 8.66
N ASN A 55 -9.54 10.98 8.06
CA ASN A 55 -10.07 9.80 8.73
C ASN A 55 -9.09 8.61 8.82
N ARG A 56 -7.90 8.66 8.22
CA ARG A 56 -6.97 7.51 8.20
C ARG A 56 -5.53 7.93 8.48
N LYS A 57 -5.13 7.82 9.76
CA LYS A 57 -3.80 8.21 10.24
C LYS A 57 -2.65 7.44 9.59
N SER A 58 -2.90 6.19 9.17
CA SER A 58 -1.86 5.30 8.64
C SER A 58 -1.98 5.05 7.13
N GLN A 59 -2.49 6.04 6.40
CA GLN A 59 -2.69 5.95 4.96
C GLN A 59 -2.51 7.30 4.28
N VAL A 60 -1.98 7.28 3.06
CA VAL A 60 -2.00 8.41 2.12
C VAL A 60 -2.57 7.89 0.80
N THR A 61 -3.58 8.58 0.28
CA THR A 61 -4.17 8.27 -1.03
C THR A 61 -3.87 9.43 -1.96
N SER A 62 -3.61 9.20 -3.23
CA SER A 62 -3.47 10.31 -4.19
C SER A 62 -4.83 10.85 -4.63
N GLU A 63 -4.85 12.08 -5.13
CA GLU A 63 -5.89 12.53 -6.05
C GLU A 63 -5.91 11.67 -7.32
N TRP A 64 -6.99 11.78 -8.08
CA TRP A 64 -7.08 11.16 -9.40
C TRP A 64 -6.09 11.81 -10.37
N LYS A 65 -5.20 10.99 -10.94
CA LYS A 65 -4.33 11.39 -12.03
C LYS A 65 -4.92 10.91 -13.34
N TYR A 66 -5.02 11.83 -14.31
CA TYR A 66 -5.52 11.56 -15.64
C TYR A 66 -4.39 11.65 -16.66
N SER A 67 -4.29 10.68 -17.54
CA SER A 67 -3.38 10.68 -18.68
C SER A 67 -4.15 10.35 -19.94
N GLN A 68 -4.07 11.21 -20.95
CA GLN A 68 -4.75 10.97 -22.21
C GLN A 68 -4.08 9.83 -22.97
N THR A 69 -4.86 8.81 -23.35
CA THR A 69 -4.38 7.67 -24.13
C THR A 69 -4.55 7.95 -25.62
N ASP A 70 -5.69 8.52 -26.01
CA ASP A 70 -5.97 9.02 -27.35
C ASP A 70 -7.07 10.11 -27.31
N SER A 71 -7.65 10.47 -28.47
CA SER A 71 -8.66 11.52 -28.57
C SER A 71 -9.98 11.21 -27.85
N LEU A 72 -10.29 9.94 -27.58
CA LEU A 72 -11.55 9.48 -26.97
C LEU A 72 -11.34 8.85 -25.59
N HIS A 73 -10.13 8.38 -25.30
CA HIS A 73 -9.80 7.61 -24.12
C HIS A 73 -8.83 8.35 -23.19
N ARG A 74 -9.16 8.38 -21.91
CA ARG A 74 -8.30 8.87 -20.83
C ARG A 74 -8.10 7.77 -19.82
N GLN A 75 -6.86 7.48 -19.46
CA GLN A 75 -6.58 6.65 -18.30
C GLN A 75 -6.71 7.51 -17.04
N ARG A 76 -7.44 7.00 -16.04
CA ARG A 76 -7.44 7.54 -14.67
C ARG A 76 -6.82 6.53 -13.73
N GLN A 77 -6.01 7.01 -12.80
CA GLN A 77 -5.31 6.20 -11.83
C GLN A 77 -5.23 6.90 -10.48
N ARG A 78 -5.23 6.11 -9.41
CA ARG A 78 -5.12 6.58 -8.03
C ARG A 78 -4.41 5.54 -7.19
N VAL A 79 -3.43 5.98 -6.43
CA VAL A 79 -2.58 5.12 -5.60
C VAL A 79 -2.84 5.36 -4.12
N THR A 80 -2.64 4.33 -3.33
CA THR A 80 -2.74 4.37 -1.87
C THR A 80 -1.52 3.72 -1.27
N VAL A 81 -0.86 4.42 -0.36
CA VAL A 81 0.20 3.90 0.50
C VAL A 81 -0.38 3.75 1.88
N THR A 82 -0.28 2.56 2.46
CA THR A 82 -0.77 2.28 3.82
C THR A 82 0.36 1.67 4.62
N TRP A 83 0.37 1.97 5.93
CA TRP A 83 1.34 1.38 6.84
C TRP A 83 0.68 0.94 8.13
N GLU A 84 1.20 -0.13 8.72
CA GLU A 84 0.66 -0.73 9.93
C GLU A 84 1.82 -1.15 10.84
N PHE A 85 1.71 -0.84 12.13
CA PHE A 85 2.70 -1.29 13.11
C PHE A 85 2.36 -2.71 13.54
N ASN A 86 3.25 -3.64 13.24
CA ASN A 86 3.21 -5.00 13.74
C ASN A 86 3.96 -5.08 15.08
N ALA A 87 3.22 -5.03 16.18
CA ALA A 87 3.78 -5.06 17.53
C ALA A 87 4.50 -6.39 17.87
N LEU A 88 4.15 -7.50 17.21
CA LEU A 88 4.79 -8.80 17.46
C LEU A 88 6.20 -8.86 16.87
N GLU A 89 6.39 -8.21 15.73
CA GLU A 89 7.66 -8.15 15.01
C GLU A 89 8.45 -6.89 15.34
N GLY A 90 7.86 -5.94 16.06
CA GLY A 90 8.46 -4.64 16.32
C GLY A 90 8.75 -3.87 15.04
N ALA A 91 7.92 -4.04 14.01
CA ALA A 91 8.17 -3.55 12.66
C ALA A 91 6.98 -2.77 12.11
N ILE A 92 7.25 -1.81 11.23
CA ILE A 92 6.24 -1.15 10.40
C ILE A 92 6.20 -1.87 9.04
N VAL A 93 5.03 -2.36 8.68
CA VAL A 93 4.76 -2.90 7.35
C VAL A 93 4.15 -1.80 6.50
N ILE A 94 4.72 -1.55 5.33
CA ILE A 94 4.25 -0.57 4.36
C ILE A 94 3.88 -1.30 3.08
N TYR A 95 2.74 -0.94 2.49
CA TYR A 95 2.32 -1.44 1.19
C TYR A 95 1.76 -0.34 0.30
N VAL A 96 2.01 -0.47 -1.00
CA VAL A 96 1.52 0.42 -2.06
C VAL A 96 0.54 -0.36 -2.92
N ARG A 97 -0.57 0.27 -3.30
CA ARG A 97 -1.54 -0.29 -4.23
C ARG A 97 -2.15 0.78 -5.13
N HIS A 98 -2.56 0.41 -6.33
CA HIS A 98 -3.61 1.12 -7.05
C HIS A 98 -4.93 0.94 -6.30
N GLU A 99 -5.52 2.03 -5.82
CA GLU A 99 -6.92 2.01 -5.39
C GLU A 99 -7.84 1.81 -6.60
N ALA A 100 -7.47 2.41 -7.73
CA ALA A 100 -8.18 2.25 -8.99
C ALA A 100 -7.29 2.60 -10.18
N GLN A 101 -7.47 1.84 -11.27
CA GLN A 101 -6.91 2.14 -12.59
C GLN A 101 -7.92 1.74 -13.67
N ASN A 102 -8.33 2.69 -14.49
CA ASN A 102 -9.34 2.46 -15.54
C ASN A 102 -9.09 3.32 -16.77
N ILE A 103 -9.53 2.84 -17.93
CA ILE A 103 -9.76 3.69 -19.10
C ILE A 103 -11.17 4.26 -19.00
N GLU A 104 -11.26 5.57 -19.08
CA GLU A 104 -12.47 6.36 -19.24
C GLU A 104 -12.64 6.69 -20.72
N THR A 105 -13.81 6.37 -21.28
CA THR A 105 -14.18 6.66 -22.67
C THR A 105 -15.37 7.60 -22.68
N ASP A 106 -15.25 8.73 -23.38
CA ASP A 106 -16.41 9.59 -23.65
C ASP A 106 -17.16 9.06 -24.87
N ILE A 107 -18.40 8.62 -24.67
CA ILE A 107 -19.25 8.07 -25.73
C ILE A 107 -20.34 9.06 -26.17
N GLY A 108 -20.24 10.34 -25.80
CA GLY A 108 -21.20 11.39 -26.12
C GLY A 108 -22.52 11.34 -25.35
N LEU A 109 -22.82 10.21 -24.68
CA LEU A 109 -23.96 10.02 -23.78
C LEU A 109 -23.56 9.90 -22.30
N GLY A 110 -22.26 9.99 -22.01
CA GLY A 110 -21.68 9.81 -20.69
C GLY A 110 -20.33 9.09 -20.75
N LEU A 111 -19.80 8.75 -19.57
CA LEU A 111 -18.50 8.09 -19.42
C LEU A 111 -18.69 6.58 -19.27
N GLN A 112 -17.95 5.81 -20.07
CA GLN A 112 -17.78 4.38 -19.86
C GLN A 112 -16.43 4.09 -19.23
N TYR A 113 -16.40 3.15 -18.29
CA TYR A 113 -15.20 2.74 -17.58
C TYR A 113 -14.82 1.30 -17.91
N ARG A 114 -13.57 1.10 -18.30
CA ARG A 114 -12.97 -0.23 -18.49
C ARG A 114 -11.85 -0.42 -17.47
N ALA A 115 -11.93 -1.49 -16.68
CA ALA A 115 -10.83 -1.89 -15.81
C ALA A 115 -9.58 -2.21 -16.63
N THR A 116 -8.43 -1.78 -16.12
CA THR A 116 -7.12 -2.20 -16.63
C THR A 116 -6.39 -2.97 -15.53
N SER A 117 -5.37 -3.73 -15.93
CA SER A 117 -4.50 -4.38 -14.95
C SER A 117 -3.70 -3.30 -14.20
N PRO A 118 -3.60 -3.38 -12.86
CA PRO A 118 -2.84 -2.40 -12.08
C PRO A 118 -1.39 -2.35 -12.56
N ASP A 119 -0.83 -1.14 -12.62
CA ASP A 119 0.58 -0.94 -12.95
C ASP A 119 1.46 -1.30 -11.73
N ASN A 120 1.75 -2.60 -11.59
CA ASN A 120 2.60 -3.11 -10.51
C ASN A 120 4.00 -2.49 -10.53
N ASN A 121 4.52 -2.07 -11.69
CA ASN A 121 5.83 -1.42 -11.77
C ASN A 121 5.81 -0.06 -11.06
N LEU A 122 4.75 0.72 -11.24
CA LEU A 122 4.60 2.00 -10.55
C LEU A 122 4.49 1.81 -9.03
N GLU A 123 3.73 0.80 -8.57
CA GLU A 123 3.64 0.47 -7.15
C GLU A 123 5.01 0.09 -6.55
N SER A 124 5.77 -0.75 -7.26
CA SER A 124 7.14 -1.12 -6.86
C SER A 124 8.07 0.10 -6.84
N GLN A 125 7.97 1.01 -7.82
CA GLN A 125 8.80 2.23 -7.88
C GLN A 125 8.53 3.17 -6.71
N ILE A 126 7.25 3.42 -6.38
CA ILE A 126 6.87 4.23 -5.21
C ILE A 126 7.46 3.60 -3.94
N LEU A 127 7.32 2.28 -3.79
CA LEU A 127 7.82 1.55 -2.62
C LEU A 127 9.35 1.59 -2.54
N GLU A 128 10.06 1.47 -3.67
CA GLU A 128 11.52 1.59 -3.73
C GLU A 128 12.01 2.99 -3.36
N ASP A 129 11.39 4.04 -3.90
CA ASP A 129 11.74 5.43 -3.56
C ASP A 129 11.49 5.71 -2.07
N LEU A 130 10.33 5.28 -1.55
CA LEU A 130 10.00 5.38 -0.14
C LEU A 130 11.00 4.62 0.74
N SER A 131 11.39 3.40 0.34
CA SER A 131 12.38 2.60 1.08
C SER A 131 13.72 3.32 1.17
N LYS A 132 14.21 3.90 0.07
CA LYS A 132 15.44 4.69 0.05
C LYS A 132 15.35 5.90 0.99
N ARG A 133 14.22 6.60 0.98
CA ARG A 133 13.98 7.75 1.86
C ARG A 133 13.98 7.37 3.33
N ILE A 134 13.33 6.26 3.68
CA ILE A 134 13.32 5.72 5.05
C ILE A 134 14.75 5.40 5.51
N LEU A 135 15.50 4.64 4.71
CA LEU A 135 16.88 4.26 5.02
C LEU A 135 17.81 5.48 5.13
N ASN A 136 17.61 6.50 4.30
CA ASN A 136 18.39 7.74 4.39
C ASN A 136 17.98 8.64 5.56
N SER A 137 16.74 8.51 6.06
CA SER A 137 16.24 9.27 7.21
C SER A 137 16.65 8.68 8.56
N ASN A 138 16.99 7.39 8.59
CA ASN A 138 17.45 6.65 9.76
C ASN A 138 18.79 5.95 9.43
N PRO A 139 19.94 6.67 9.44
CA PRO A 139 21.23 6.08 9.11
C PRO A 139 21.71 5.01 10.12
N ASP A 140 21.12 4.96 11.32
CA ASP A 140 21.51 4.06 12.41
C ASP A 140 20.70 2.74 12.46
N SER A 141 19.78 2.50 11.52
CA SER A 141 19.00 1.26 11.46
C SER A 141 19.71 0.18 10.65
N PHE A 142 20.85 -0.32 11.14
CA PHE A 142 21.47 -1.60 10.75
C PHE A 142 22.34 -2.16 11.89
#